data_AF-A0A6H1UBH0-F1
#
_entry.id   AF-A0A6H1UBH0-F1
#
_cell.length_a   1.000
_cell.length_b   1.000
_cell.length_c   1.000
_cell.angle_alpha   90.00
_cell.angle_beta   90.00
_cell.angle_gamma   90.00
#
_symmetry.space_group_name_H-M   'P 1'
#
loop_
_entity.id
_entity.type
_entity.pdbx_description
1 polymer ?
#
loop_
_entity_poly.entity_id
_entity_poly.type
_entity_poly.pdbx_seq_one_letter_code
_entity_poly.pdbx_strand_id
1 'polypeptide(L)'
;MAQFFSPKSNKKKSLAAAIEVSIDSLDHQGQAVAQHQGKIVFVDGLLPQERAKVRIEKDKGRYAKGKLIKRLSANSARVAPACPHFDSCGGCQLQYASSEGQQQFKQQTLTKLVQHHLSVAEITLAPTIKADPWRYRRRARLGAQVHQGQLCLGFRQEQSNNLVSIDSCAVLAKPLDNLIAPLAKAIGPTPLAKQLGHIDLLLADEGAVAVLRVMRAPKPKELERLTAVAVEHQCMVLLHDGDQLTTLDGEAPQLLHYQTGPELPSVAFMPGDFFQVNDSVNQQMIAQAIDWLQPKVDEVGLDLFCGGGNFSFPLASLSLQVTGVEGIESMALRARQQAKALGVGNVNFFSTDLNGEIPTADWASQPVDWVLLDPARAGAAGTLQWMTALAPKRILYVSCSPLTLAQDAKVLQAQGYSLSKLGLIDMFPHTGHLESMALFVANVKK
;
A
#
# COMPACT_ATOMS: atom_id res chain seq x y z
N MET A 1 -7.44 -2.35 59.53
CA MET A 1 -6.60 -3.32 58.78
C MET A 1 -7.33 -3.66 57.50
N ALA A 2 -6.96 -3.01 56.39
CA ALA A 2 -7.53 -3.34 55.08
C ALA A 2 -6.77 -4.53 54.49
N GLN A 3 -7.47 -5.66 54.27
CA GLN A 3 -6.91 -6.81 53.57
C GLN A 3 -6.86 -6.50 52.07
N PHE A 4 -5.65 -6.36 51.54
CA PHE A 4 -5.43 -6.30 50.10
C PHE A 4 -5.58 -7.70 49.50
N PHE A 5 -6.60 -7.89 48.68
CA PHE A 5 -6.73 -9.08 47.85
C PHE A 5 -5.67 -9.03 46.75
N SER A 6 -4.55 -9.75 46.93
CA SER A 6 -3.63 -10.03 45.83
C SER A 6 -4.15 -11.24 45.04
N PRO A 7 -4.49 -11.10 43.75
CA PRO A 7 -4.89 -12.23 42.94
C PRO A 7 -3.72 -13.22 42.86
N LYS A 8 -3.96 -14.48 43.21
CA LYS A 8 -2.99 -15.57 43.03
C LYS A 8 -2.61 -15.61 41.55
N SER A 9 -1.33 -15.36 41.27
CA SER A 9 -0.70 -15.60 39.98
C SER A 9 -1.11 -16.99 39.49
N ASN A 10 -1.90 -17.01 38.42
CA ASN A 10 -2.31 -18.24 37.79
C ASN A 10 -1.02 -18.93 37.31
N LYS A 11 -0.72 -20.11 37.86
CA LYS A 11 0.40 -20.97 37.46
C LYS A 11 0.59 -20.87 35.95
N LYS A 12 1.81 -20.58 35.48
CA LYS A 12 2.22 -20.72 34.08
C LYS A 12 1.74 -22.09 33.57
N LYS A 13 0.55 -22.15 32.93
CA LYS A 13 0.17 -23.28 32.09
C LYS A 13 1.31 -23.41 31.08
N SER A 14 1.85 -24.61 30.94
CA SER A 14 2.97 -24.86 30.04
C SER A 14 2.61 -24.39 28.63
N LEU A 15 3.06 -23.19 28.26
CA LEU A 15 2.91 -22.61 26.93
C LEU A 15 3.51 -23.53 25.85
N ALA A 16 4.39 -24.46 26.24
CA ALA A 16 5.12 -25.37 25.35
C ALA A 16 4.32 -26.55 24.77
N ALA A 17 3.00 -26.67 24.99
CA ALA A 17 2.24 -27.77 24.38
C ALA A 17 2.26 -27.64 22.85
N ALA A 18 2.77 -28.68 22.17
CA ALA A 18 2.65 -28.80 20.74
C ALA A 18 1.26 -29.34 20.40
N ILE A 19 0.48 -28.59 19.63
CA ILE A 19 -0.85 -28.96 19.18
C ILE A 19 -0.82 -29.26 17.68
N GLU A 20 -1.73 -30.12 17.23
CA GLU A 20 -2.02 -30.28 15.81
C GLU A 20 -3.21 -29.41 15.44
N VAL A 21 -3.07 -28.68 14.33
CA VAL A 21 -4.09 -27.77 13.80
C VAL A 21 -4.27 -28.00 12.31
N SER A 22 -5.51 -27.80 11.85
CA SER A 22 -5.85 -27.64 10.44
C SER A 22 -6.10 -26.16 10.19
N ILE A 23 -5.56 -25.61 9.11
CA ILE A 23 -5.72 -24.19 8.79
C ILE A 23 -7.03 -23.98 8.04
N ASP A 24 -7.85 -23.06 8.56
CA ASP A 24 -9.17 -22.72 8.02
C ASP A 24 -9.08 -21.63 6.94
N SER A 25 -8.28 -20.60 7.20
CA SER A 25 -8.16 -19.43 6.32
C SER A 25 -6.85 -18.66 6.58
N LEU A 26 -6.64 -17.59 5.79
CA LEU A 26 -5.69 -16.53 6.14
C LEU A 26 -6.46 -15.32 6.68
N ASP A 27 -5.87 -14.58 7.61
CA ASP A 27 -6.40 -13.26 7.97
C ASP A 27 -5.98 -12.18 6.96
N HIS A 28 -6.40 -10.94 7.20
CA HIS A 28 -6.11 -9.79 6.33
C HIS A 28 -4.63 -9.35 6.34
N GLN A 29 -3.78 -10.01 7.14
CA GLN A 29 -2.33 -9.81 7.19
C GLN A 29 -1.58 -10.99 6.57
N GLY A 30 -2.30 -12.00 6.07
CA GLY A 30 -1.72 -13.22 5.51
C GLY A 30 -1.29 -14.25 6.57
N GLN A 31 -1.68 -14.09 7.84
CA GLN A 31 -1.40 -15.08 8.88
C GLN A 31 -2.39 -16.24 8.80
N ALA A 32 -1.92 -17.47 8.98
CA ALA A 32 -2.79 -18.63 8.98
C ALA A 32 -3.65 -18.65 10.24
N VAL A 33 -4.94 -18.91 10.06
CA VAL A 33 -5.95 -18.96 11.11
C VAL A 33 -6.46 -20.38 11.24
N ALA A 34 -6.40 -20.92 12.46
CA ALA A 34 -6.98 -22.21 12.81
C ALA A 34 -7.85 -22.08 14.06
N GLN A 35 -8.86 -22.93 14.18
CA GLN A 35 -9.58 -23.13 15.44
C GLN A 35 -9.08 -24.35 16.21
N HIS A 36 -8.81 -24.17 17.50
CA HIS A 36 -8.44 -25.26 18.41
C HIS A 36 -9.14 -25.07 19.76
N GLN A 37 -9.98 -26.02 20.16
CA GLN A 37 -10.72 -26.00 21.43
C GLN A 37 -11.49 -24.69 21.68
N GLY A 38 -12.20 -24.19 20.66
CA GLY A 38 -12.99 -22.95 20.76
C GLY A 38 -12.18 -21.66 20.74
N LYS A 39 -10.90 -21.74 20.36
CA LYS A 39 -9.97 -20.60 20.34
C LYS A 39 -9.31 -20.43 18.98
N ILE A 40 -9.10 -19.18 18.59
CA ILE A 40 -8.37 -18.83 17.36
C ILE A 40 -6.87 -18.96 17.60
N VAL A 41 -6.15 -19.62 16.70
CA VAL A 41 -4.70 -19.77 16.71
C VAL A 41 -4.13 -19.16 15.43
N PHE A 42 -3.26 -18.16 15.58
CA PHE A 42 -2.52 -17.53 14.50
C PHE A 42 -1.15 -18.18 14.34
N VAL A 43 -0.80 -18.55 13.11
CA VAL A 43 0.47 -19.23 12.79
C VAL A 43 1.03 -18.71 11.47
N ASP A 44 2.29 -18.28 11.47
CA ASP A 44 2.96 -17.84 10.23
C ASP A 44 3.48 -19.05 9.42
N GLY A 45 3.57 -18.89 8.09
CA GLY A 45 4.19 -19.86 7.19
C GLY A 45 3.30 -21.03 6.74
N LEU A 46 2.00 -20.99 7.03
CA LEU A 46 1.03 -22.01 6.64
C LEU A 46 -0.03 -21.46 5.68
N LEU A 47 -0.61 -22.35 4.87
CA LEU A 47 -1.70 -22.04 3.94
C LEU A 47 -3.01 -22.72 4.37
N PRO A 48 -4.18 -22.22 3.93
CA PRO A 48 -5.45 -22.90 4.14
C PRO A 48 -5.41 -24.37 3.71
N GLN A 49 -6.14 -25.22 4.43
CA GLN A 49 -6.20 -26.68 4.24
C GLN A 49 -4.92 -27.45 4.58
N GLU A 50 -3.86 -26.78 5.05
CA GLU A 50 -2.68 -27.46 5.59
C GLU A 50 -2.92 -27.95 7.01
N ARG A 51 -2.29 -29.08 7.35
CA ARG A 51 -2.18 -29.58 8.72
C ARG A 51 -0.77 -29.36 9.22
N ALA A 52 -0.63 -28.96 10.48
CA ALA A 52 0.67 -28.70 11.07
C ALA A 52 0.70 -28.97 12.57
N LYS A 53 1.89 -29.31 13.06
CA LYS A 53 2.23 -29.31 14.48
C LYS A 53 2.80 -27.93 14.85
N VAL A 54 2.20 -27.30 15.85
CA VAL A 54 2.44 -25.90 16.23
C VAL A 54 2.68 -25.81 17.74
N ARG A 55 3.68 -25.03 18.14
CA ARG A 55 3.96 -24.72 19.56
C ARG A 55 3.33 -23.39 19.92
N ILE A 56 2.53 -23.33 20.98
CA ILE A 56 1.98 -22.05 21.44
C ILE A 56 3.09 -21.18 22.04
N GLU A 57 3.18 -19.92 21.62
CA GLU A 57 4.15 -18.95 22.16
C GLU A 57 3.47 -17.87 22.99
N LYS A 58 2.23 -17.50 22.62
CA LYS A 58 1.40 -16.56 23.38
C LYS A 58 -0.01 -17.11 23.49
N ASP A 59 -0.52 -17.15 24.70
CA ASP A 59 -1.88 -17.55 25.01
C ASP A 59 -2.65 -16.36 25.62
N LYS A 60 -3.73 -15.94 24.97
CA LYS A 60 -4.65 -14.89 25.44
C LYS A 60 -6.06 -15.45 25.54
N GLY A 61 -7.01 -14.71 26.13
CA GLY A 61 -8.36 -15.22 26.37
C GLY A 61 -9.06 -15.80 25.13
N ARG A 62 -9.17 -15.01 24.06
CA ARG A 62 -9.88 -15.40 22.82
C ARG A 62 -8.98 -15.94 21.70
N TYR A 63 -7.68 -15.74 21.79
CA TYR A 63 -6.74 -16.14 20.73
C TYR A 63 -5.38 -16.57 21.28
N ALA A 64 -4.63 -17.32 20.48
CA ALA A 64 -3.25 -17.68 20.73
C ALA A 64 -2.37 -17.40 19.50
N LYS A 65 -1.08 -17.19 19.71
CA LYS A 65 -0.07 -17.18 18.63
C LYS A 65 0.79 -18.43 18.78
N GLY A 66 0.94 -19.16 17.68
CA GLY A 66 1.73 -20.36 17.60
C GLY A 66 2.87 -20.23 16.61
N LYS A 67 3.95 -20.99 16.86
CA LYS A 67 5.07 -21.15 15.94
C LYS A 67 5.04 -22.52 15.31
N LEU A 68 5.14 -22.56 13.99
CA LEU A 68 5.22 -23.80 13.21
C LEU A 68 6.40 -24.66 13.69
N ILE A 69 6.15 -25.92 14.03
CA ILE A 69 7.19 -26.93 14.31
C ILE A 69 7.39 -27.82 13.09
N LYS A 70 6.30 -28.38 12.57
CA LYS A 70 6.33 -29.30 11.43
C LYS A 70 5.04 -29.18 10.64
N ARG A 71 5.16 -28.96 9.33
CA ARG A 71 4.04 -29.08 8.41
C ARG A 71 3.79 -30.58 8.12
N LEU A 72 2.54 -31.01 8.26
CA LEU A 72 2.10 -32.40 8.11
C LEU A 72 1.46 -32.67 6.75
N SER A 73 0.86 -31.65 6.13
CA SER A 73 0.41 -31.67 4.73
C SER A 73 0.68 -30.33 4.06
N ALA A 74 0.86 -30.35 2.74
CA ALA A 74 1.05 -29.15 1.93
C ALA A 74 -0.18 -28.89 1.04
N ASN A 75 -0.57 -27.63 0.91
CA ASN A 75 -1.58 -27.21 -0.06
C ASN A 75 -0.98 -27.29 -1.49
N SER A 76 -1.79 -27.61 -2.50
CA SER A 76 -1.34 -27.66 -3.90
C SER A 76 -0.83 -26.32 -4.43
N ALA A 77 -1.28 -25.20 -3.86
CA ALA A 77 -0.82 -23.87 -4.16
C ALA A 77 0.56 -23.55 -3.54
N ARG A 78 1.14 -24.42 -2.72
CA ARG A 78 2.45 -24.18 -2.08
C ARG A 78 3.58 -24.31 -3.10
N VAL A 79 4.45 -23.31 -3.14
CA VAL A 79 5.66 -23.27 -3.98
C VAL A 79 6.89 -22.95 -3.15
N ALA A 80 8.08 -23.14 -3.72
CA ALA A 80 9.31 -22.65 -3.11
C ALA A 80 9.45 -21.13 -3.34
N PRO A 81 9.80 -20.33 -2.31
CA PRO A 81 10.11 -18.92 -2.49
C PRO A 81 11.23 -18.72 -3.52
N ALA A 82 11.05 -17.78 -4.45
CA ALA A 82 12.04 -17.49 -5.49
C ALA A 82 13.13 -16.51 -5.01
N CYS A 83 12.84 -15.67 -4.00
CA CYS A 83 13.81 -14.72 -3.47
C CYS A 83 14.77 -15.39 -2.48
N PRO A 84 16.09 -15.29 -2.65
CA PRO A 84 17.07 -15.87 -1.73
C PRO A 84 17.02 -15.24 -0.33
N HIS A 85 16.45 -14.03 -0.21
CA HIS A 85 16.33 -13.32 1.05
C HIS A 85 15.00 -13.59 1.79
N PHE A 86 14.08 -14.40 1.23
CA PHE A 86 12.71 -14.54 1.74
C PHE A 86 12.62 -14.89 3.23
N ASP A 87 13.44 -15.84 3.70
CA ASP A 87 13.36 -16.32 5.09
C ASP A 87 13.88 -15.32 6.13
N SER A 88 14.52 -14.22 5.71
CA SER A 88 15.09 -13.21 6.60
C SER A 88 14.51 -11.82 6.40
N CYS A 89 14.21 -11.44 5.15
CA CYS A 89 13.70 -10.12 4.80
C CYS A 89 12.21 -10.01 5.14
N GLY A 90 11.83 -9.01 5.92
CA GLY A 90 10.43 -8.77 6.29
C GLY A 90 9.56 -8.18 5.18
N GLY A 91 10.08 -8.06 3.95
CA GLY A 91 9.41 -7.41 2.83
C GLY A 91 8.34 -8.24 2.12
N CYS A 92 8.44 -9.58 2.15
CA CYS A 92 7.48 -10.49 1.53
C CYS A 92 7.08 -11.56 2.55
N GLN A 93 5.80 -11.93 2.59
CA GLN A 93 5.25 -12.88 3.56
C GLN A 93 4.65 -14.13 2.92
N LEU A 94 4.38 -14.13 1.61
CA LEU A 94 3.59 -15.16 0.93
C LEU A 94 4.28 -15.80 -0.28
N GLN A 95 5.61 -15.65 -0.49
CA GLN A 95 6.28 -16.29 -1.64
C GLN A 95 6.22 -17.82 -1.61
N TYR A 96 5.86 -18.43 -0.49
CA TYR A 96 5.60 -19.87 -0.41
C TYR A 96 4.23 -20.28 -0.96
N ALA A 97 3.43 -19.35 -1.49
CA ALA A 97 2.20 -19.61 -2.22
C ALA A 97 2.32 -19.13 -3.67
N SER A 98 1.80 -19.92 -4.62
CA SER A 98 1.57 -19.50 -6.00
C SER A 98 0.72 -18.24 -6.05
N SER A 99 0.93 -17.40 -7.06
CA SER A 99 0.22 -16.13 -7.22
C SER A 99 -1.29 -16.32 -7.27
N GLU A 100 -1.76 -17.35 -7.96
CA GLU A 100 -3.18 -17.73 -8.01
C GLU A 100 -3.71 -18.10 -6.63
N GLY A 101 -2.96 -18.87 -5.85
CA GLY A 101 -3.31 -19.20 -4.48
C GLY A 101 -3.41 -17.95 -3.60
N GLN A 102 -2.45 -17.03 -3.71
CA GLN A 102 -2.47 -15.76 -2.97
C GLN A 102 -3.73 -14.96 -3.28
N GLN A 103 -4.06 -14.79 -4.56
CA GLN A 103 -5.26 -14.07 -5.03
C GLN A 103 -6.53 -14.74 -4.51
N GLN A 104 -6.62 -16.06 -4.60
CA GLN A 104 -7.77 -16.81 -4.10
C GLN A 104 -7.97 -16.64 -2.60
N PHE A 105 -6.91 -16.78 -1.80
CA PHE A 105 -7.01 -16.64 -0.35
C PHE A 105 -7.36 -15.20 0.06
N LYS A 106 -6.75 -14.19 -0.56
CA LYS A 106 -7.07 -12.78 -0.33
C LYS A 106 -8.53 -12.46 -0.71
N GLN A 107 -9.01 -12.95 -1.85
CA GLN A 107 -10.40 -12.77 -2.30
C GLN A 107 -11.38 -13.38 -1.29
N GLN A 108 -11.11 -14.60 -0.82
CA GLN A 108 -11.96 -15.25 0.20
C GLN A 108 -12.01 -14.45 1.49
N THR A 109 -10.87 -13.94 1.97
CA THR A 109 -10.79 -13.12 3.18
C THR A 109 -11.57 -11.81 3.03
N LEU A 110 -11.42 -11.13 1.89
CA LEU A 110 -12.16 -9.91 1.56
C LEU A 110 -13.67 -10.16 1.55
N THR A 111 -14.12 -11.14 0.76
CA THR A 111 -15.55 -11.45 0.59
C THR A 111 -16.21 -11.82 1.92
N LYS A 112 -15.59 -12.70 2.72
CA LYS A 112 -16.13 -13.08 4.04
C LYS A 112 -16.27 -11.88 4.98
N LEU A 113 -15.27 -10.99 4.99
CA LEU A 113 -15.25 -9.84 5.89
C LEU A 113 -16.35 -8.84 5.54
N VAL A 114 -16.54 -8.54 4.25
CA VAL A 114 -17.57 -7.62 3.76
C VAL A 114 -18.98 -8.21 3.93
N GLN A 115 -19.19 -9.49 3.56
CA GLN A 115 -20.47 -10.19 3.77
C GLN A 115 -20.92 -10.13 5.24
N HIS A 116 -19.99 -10.43 6.16
CA HIS A 116 -20.27 -10.40 7.59
C HIS A 116 -20.69 -9.02 8.09
N HIS A 117 -20.00 -7.94 7.68
CA HIS A 117 -20.30 -6.59 8.16
C HIS A 117 -21.58 -6.01 7.56
N LEU A 118 -21.85 -6.27 6.28
CA LEU A 118 -23.02 -5.77 5.57
C LEU A 118 -24.26 -6.65 5.74
N SER A 119 -24.12 -7.82 6.34
CA SER A 119 -25.19 -8.82 6.50
C SER A 119 -25.84 -9.19 5.15
N VAL A 120 -25.01 -9.31 4.10
CA VAL A 120 -25.43 -9.70 2.74
C VAL A 120 -25.03 -11.14 2.44
N ALA A 121 -25.93 -11.89 1.81
CA ALA A 121 -25.67 -13.29 1.46
C ALA A 121 -24.70 -13.41 0.26
N GLU A 122 -24.85 -12.55 -0.74
CA GLU A 122 -24.08 -12.59 -1.97
C GLU A 122 -23.51 -11.20 -2.31
N ILE A 123 -22.36 -11.19 -2.95
CA ILE A 123 -21.69 -9.99 -3.44
C ILE A 123 -21.28 -10.24 -4.88
N THR A 124 -21.56 -9.29 -5.76
CA THR A 124 -21.04 -9.31 -7.14
C THR A 124 -19.53 -9.07 -7.11
N LEU A 125 -18.76 -10.12 -7.32
CA LEU A 125 -17.30 -10.05 -7.38
C LEU A 125 -16.83 -9.72 -8.80
N ALA A 126 -15.98 -8.72 -8.91
CA ALA A 126 -15.27 -8.45 -10.15
C ALA A 126 -14.00 -9.32 -10.26
N PRO A 127 -13.49 -9.55 -11.49
CA PRO A 127 -12.18 -10.16 -11.68
C PRO A 127 -11.09 -9.42 -10.90
N THR A 128 -10.13 -10.17 -10.34
CA THR A 128 -8.99 -9.59 -9.64
C THR A 128 -8.14 -8.76 -10.60
N ILE A 129 -7.85 -7.52 -10.25
CA ILE A 129 -6.86 -6.71 -10.96
C ILE A 129 -5.48 -7.22 -10.60
N LYS A 130 -4.69 -7.61 -11.61
CA LYS A 130 -3.37 -8.22 -11.42
C LYS A 130 -2.46 -7.99 -12.62
N ALA A 131 -1.17 -8.11 -12.38
CA ALA A 131 -0.12 -8.07 -13.39
C ALA A 131 0.94 -9.16 -13.08
N ASP A 132 2.11 -9.08 -13.72
CA ASP A 132 3.24 -9.92 -13.33
C ASP A 132 3.55 -9.74 -11.83
N PRO A 133 3.63 -10.83 -11.05
CA PRO A 133 3.89 -10.77 -9.61
C PRO A 133 5.34 -10.41 -9.27
N TRP A 134 6.25 -10.38 -10.26
CA TRP A 134 7.65 -10.04 -10.11
C TRP A 134 8.00 -8.73 -10.79
N ARG A 135 9.10 -8.10 -10.38
CA ARG A 135 9.62 -6.84 -10.97
C ARG A 135 8.61 -5.70 -11.07
N TYR A 136 7.51 -5.75 -10.33
CA TYR A 136 6.42 -4.78 -10.40
C TYR A 136 6.70 -3.51 -9.59
N ARG A 137 7.52 -3.61 -8.53
CA ARG A 137 7.66 -2.56 -7.52
C ARG A 137 8.53 -1.44 -8.08
N ARG A 138 7.91 -0.29 -8.35
CA ARG A 138 8.58 0.92 -8.85
C ARG A 138 9.06 1.89 -7.77
N ARG A 139 8.96 1.50 -6.50
CA ARG A 139 9.46 2.29 -5.37
C ARG A 139 9.91 1.40 -4.21
N ALA A 140 11.08 1.68 -3.64
CA ALA A 140 11.56 1.05 -2.42
C ALA A 140 12.35 2.03 -1.54
N ARG A 141 12.34 1.80 -0.23
CA ARG A 141 13.21 2.50 0.74
C ARG A 141 14.17 1.48 1.35
N LEU A 142 15.45 1.61 1.05
CA LEU A 142 16.52 0.79 1.58
C LEU A 142 17.10 1.47 2.82
N GLY A 143 17.01 0.82 3.97
CA GLY A 143 17.75 1.26 5.16
C GLY A 143 19.25 1.15 4.91
N ALA A 144 20.02 2.12 5.42
CA ALA A 144 21.47 2.13 5.35
C ALA A 144 22.06 1.99 6.75
N GLN A 145 22.94 0.99 6.95
CA GLN A 145 23.70 0.82 8.19
C GLN A 145 25.11 0.34 7.87
N VAL A 146 26.10 0.79 8.64
CA VAL A 146 27.46 0.26 8.54
C VAL A 146 27.66 -0.82 9.59
N HIS A 147 27.91 -2.06 9.17
CA HIS A 147 28.22 -3.19 10.04
C HIS A 147 29.62 -3.72 9.71
N GLN A 148 30.50 -3.81 10.71
CA GLN A 148 31.89 -4.27 10.55
C GLN A 148 32.66 -3.56 9.40
N GLY A 149 32.40 -2.26 9.20
CA GLY A 149 33.04 -1.45 8.16
C GLY A 149 32.45 -1.60 6.76
N GLN A 150 31.43 -2.44 6.56
CA GLN A 150 30.71 -2.58 5.30
C GLN A 150 29.35 -1.87 5.37
N LEU A 151 28.99 -1.16 4.31
CA LEU A 151 27.66 -0.57 4.17
C LEU A 151 26.65 -1.66 3.78
N CYS A 152 25.71 -1.92 4.67
CA CYS A 152 24.54 -2.74 4.43
C CYS A 152 23.40 -1.85 3.93
N LEU A 153 22.92 -2.15 2.72
CA LEU A 153 21.67 -1.62 2.17
C LEU A 153 20.63 -2.73 2.16
N GLY A 154 19.42 -2.44 2.64
CA GLY A 154 18.33 -3.40 2.52
C GLY A 154 17.11 -3.11 3.38
N PHE A 155 16.38 -4.17 3.72
CA PHE A 155 15.11 -4.07 4.42
C PHE A 155 15.21 -4.61 5.84
N ARG A 156 14.27 -4.21 6.70
CA ARG A 156 14.19 -4.76 8.05
C ARG A 156 13.75 -6.23 8.03
N GLN A 157 14.28 -6.99 8.97
CA GLN A 157 13.73 -8.29 9.34
C GLN A 157 12.29 -8.14 9.87
N GLU A 158 11.50 -9.19 9.76
CA GLU A 158 10.14 -9.18 10.31
C GLU A 158 10.15 -8.92 11.83
N GLN A 159 9.33 -7.96 12.27
CA GLN A 159 9.20 -7.55 13.69
C GLN A 159 10.54 -7.18 14.36
N SER A 160 11.50 -6.64 13.60
CA SER A 160 12.84 -6.30 14.09
C SER A 160 13.38 -5.01 13.45
N ASN A 161 14.33 -4.36 14.13
CA ASN A 161 15.06 -3.20 13.60
C ASN A 161 16.34 -3.59 12.85
N ASN A 162 16.69 -4.88 12.86
CA ASN A 162 17.86 -5.40 12.16
C ASN A 162 17.63 -5.35 10.65
N LEU A 163 18.64 -4.92 9.90
CA LEU A 163 18.60 -4.95 8.45
C LEU A 163 19.10 -6.28 7.89
N VAL A 164 18.42 -6.76 6.86
CA VAL A 164 18.93 -7.77 5.93
C VAL A 164 19.61 -7.04 4.80
N SER A 165 20.93 -7.23 4.68
CA SER A 165 21.67 -6.71 3.54
C SER A 165 21.25 -7.48 2.29
N ILE A 166 20.91 -6.75 1.23
CA ILE A 166 20.51 -7.32 -0.06
C ILE A 166 21.41 -6.77 -1.16
N ASP A 167 21.66 -7.58 -2.18
CA ASP A 167 22.28 -7.16 -3.43
C ASP A 167 21.27 -7.09 -4.57
N SER A 168 20.08 -7.66 -4.36
CA SER A 168 19.01 -7.77 -5.32
C SER A 168 17.64 -7.93 -4.64
N CYS A 169 16.57 -7.61 -5.35
CA CYS A 169 15.20 -7.77 -4.88
C CYS A 169 14.29 -8.22 -6.03
N ALA A 170 13.79 -9.46 -5.97
CA ALA A 170 13.02 -10.08 -7.04
C ALA A 170 11.72 -9.34 -7.42
N VAL A 171 11.11 -8.62 -6.47
CA VAL A 171 9.89 -7.83 -6.72
C VAL A 171 10.19 -6.42 -7.24
N LEU A 172 11.43 -5.93 -7.08
CA LEU A 172 11.83 -4.58 -7.46
C LEU A 172 12.04 -4.50 -8.97
N ALA A 173 11.52 -3.43 -9.59
CA ALA A 173 11.70 -3.16 -11.02
C ALA A 173 13.18 -3.20 -11.41
N LYS A 174 13.49 -3.78 -12.57
CA LYS A 174 14.86 -4.09 -12.96
C LYS A 174 15.80 -2.86 -12.97
N PRO A 175 15.39 -1.68 -13.47
CA PRO A 175 16.22 -0.47 -13.38
C PRO A 175 16.62 -0.12 -11.94
N LEU A 176 15.74 -0.34 -10.96
CA LEU A 176 16.03 -0.03 -9.55
C LEU A 176 16.84 -1.12 -8.87
N ASP A 177 16.56 -2.39 -9.15
CA ASP A 177 17.34 -3.54 -8.68
C ASP A 177 18.82 -3.41 -9.06
N ASN A 178 19.08 -2.94 -10.29
CA ASN A 178 20.43 -2.74 -10.80
C ASN A 178 21.22 -1.65 -10.06
N LEU A 179 20.58 -0.79 -9.25
CA LEU A 179 21.25 0.29 -8.52
C LEU A 179 21.75 -0.11 -7.13
N ILE A 180 21.25 -1.21 -6.56
CA ILE A 180 21.53 -1.58 -5.16
C ILE A 180 23.03 -1.78 -4.93
N ALA A 181 23.64 -2.72 -5.65
CA ALA A 181 25.06 -3.05 -5.49
C ALA A 181 26.01 -1.90 -5.91
N PRO A 182 25.78 -1.19 -7.04
CA PRO A 182 26.58 -0.02 -7.40
C PRO A 182 26.58 1.09 -6.36
N LEU A 183 25.41 1.44 -5.81
CA LEU A 183 25.32 2.45 -4.75
C LEU A 183 26.05 2.01 -3.49
N ALA A 184 25.92 0.74 -3.08
CA ALA A 184 26.68 0.19 -1.95
C ALA A 184 28.21 0.29 -2.17
N LYS A 185 28.69 -0.02 -3.38
CA LYS A 185 30.11 0.05 -3.75
C LYS A 185 30.62 1.51 -3.84
N ALA A 186 29.80 2.42 -4.32
CA ALA A 186 30.13 3.83 -4.45
C ALA A 186 30.12 4.58 -3.10
N ILE A 187 29.27 4.18 -2.15
CA ILE A 187 29.15 4.88 -0.86
C ILE A 187 29.98 4.18 0.23
N GLY A 188 29.96 2.84 0.27
CA GLY A 188 30.50 2.03 1.36
C GLY A 188 31.95 2.35 1.78
N PRO A 189 32.90 2.53 0.85
CA PRO A 189 34.29 2.88 1.18
C PRO A 189 34.50 4.31 1.69
N THR A 190 33.46 5.13 1.79
CA THR A 190 33.57 6.56 2.11
C THR A 190 33.01 6.89 3.50
N PRO A 191 33.44 7.99 4.14
CA PRO A 191 32.83 8.46 5.39
C PRO A 191 31.33 8.78 5.27
N LEU A 192 30.81 9.01 4.06
CA LEU A 192 29.38 9.22 3.81
C LEU A 192 28.53 8.01 4.22
N ALA A 193 29.06 6.79 4.14
CA ALA A 193 28.33 5.57 4.52
C ALA A 193 27.77 5.62 5.95
N LYS A 194 28.51 6.23 6.90
CA LYS A 194 28.06 6.39 8.30
C LYS A 194 27.10 7.56 8.51
N GLN A 195 26.92 8.40 7.48
CA GLN A 195 26.09 9.60 7.49
C GLN A 195 24.89 9.47 6.55
N LEU A 196 24.60 8.24 6.10
CA LEU A 196 23.47 7.90 5.24
C LEU A 196 22.37 7.28 6.11
N GLY A 197 21.16 7.84 6.06
CA GLY A 197 19.99 7.28 6.76
C GLY A 197 19.35 6.14 5.97
N HIS A 198 18.98 6.43 4.72
CA HIS A 198 18.34 5.49 3.79
C HIS A 198 18.52 5.95 2.34
N ILE A 199 18.20 5.07 1.41
CA ILE A 199 18.09 5.37 -0.02
C ILE A 199 16.66 5.07 -0.47
N ASP A 200 15.95 6.08 -0.99
CA ASP A 200 14.70 5.89 -1.71
C ASP A 200 15.02 5.64 -3.19
N LEU A 201 14.58 4.50 -3.72
CA LEU A 201 14.65 4.14 -5.13
C LEU A 201 13.26 4.32 -5.74
N LEU A 202 13.16 5.07 -6.83
CA LEU A 202 11.91 5.42 -7.52
C LEU A 202 12.11 5.22 -9.02
N LEU A 203 11.14 4.62 -9.70
CA LEU A 203 11.12 4.55 -11.16
C LEU A 203 9.98 5.44 -11.66
N ALA A 204 10.36 6.47 -12.40
CA ALA A 204 9.49 7.43 -13.07
C ALA A 204 9.59 7.26 -14.59
N ASP A 205 8.79 8.00 -15.34
CA ASP A 205 8.88 8.04 -16.81
C ASP A 205 10.22 8.59 -17.28
N GLU A 206 10.83 9.51 -16.51
CA GLU A 206 12.17 10.05 -16.74
C GLU A 206 13.28 9.02 -16.46
N GLY A 207 12.95 7.90 -15.81
CA GLY A 207 13.87 6.81 -15.51
C GLY A 207 14.04 6.54 -14.01
N ALA A 208 15.13 5.83 -13.69
CA ALA A 208 15.45 5.43 -12.32
C ALA A 208 16.02 6.60 -11.52
N VAL A 209 15.54 6.77 -10.29
CA VAL A 209 15.93 7.83 -9.37
C VAL A 209 16.35 7.22 -8.04
N ALA A 210 17.53 7.59 -7.54
CA ALA A 210 18.03 7.25 -6.21
C ALA A 210 18.14 8.52 -5.36
N VAL A 211 17.36 8.60 -4.29
CA VAL A 211 17.38 9.72 -3.35
C VAL A 211 18.09 9.30 -2.07
N LEU A 212 19.23 9.92 -1.79
CA LEU A 212 20.06 9.62 -0.65
C LEU A 212 19.70 10.55 0.52
N ARG A 213 19.16 10.00 1.61
CA ARG A 213 18.95 10.75 2.85
C ARG A 213 20.29 10.92 3.57
N VAL A 214 20.89 12.10 3.45
CA VAL A 214 22.23 12.40 3.97
C VAL A 214 22.19 13.31 5.20
N MET A 215 22.98 12.99 6.23
CA MET A 215 23.10 13.80 7.45
C MET A 215 24.12 14.94 7.31
N ARG A 216 24.86 14.97 6.20
CA ARG A 216 25.76 16.05 5.80
C ARG A 216 25.88 16.10 4.28
N ALA A 217 26.29 17.25 3.74
CA ALA A 217 26.66 17.35 2.34
C ALA A 217 27.81 16.37 1.98
N PRO A 218 27.72 15.64 0.86
CA PRO A 218 28.83 14.85 0.33
C PRO A 218 30.04 15.72 -0.02
N LYS A 219 31.25 15.18 0.17
CA LYS A 219 32.50 15.85 -0.24
C LYS A 219 32.73 15.69 -1.75
N PRO A 220 33.60 16.50 -2.38
CA PRO A 220 33.85 16.42 -3.83
C PRO A 220 34.13 15.00 -4.36
N LYS A 221 35.01 14.24 -3.70
CA LYS A 221 35.28 12.83 -4.08
C LYS A 221 34.09 11.88 -3.92
N GLU A 222 33.17 12.19 -3.01
CA GLU A 222 31.94 11.42 -2.81
C GLU A 222 30.92 11.77 -3.90
N LEU A 223 30.81 13.05 -4.26
CA LEU A 223 30.03 13.51 -5.42
C LEU A 223 30.53 12.87 -6.72
N GLU A 224 31.84 12.88 -6.98
CA GLU A 224 32.44 12.22 -8.16
C GLU A 224 32.04 10.74 -8.27
N ARG A 225 32.05 10.01 -7.15
CA ARG A 225 31.62 8.60 -7.10
C ARG A 225 30.13 8.44 -7.39
N LEU A 226 29.29 9.31 -6.85
CA LEU A 226 27.84 9.29 -7.08
C LEU A 226 27.50 9.67 -8.53
N THR A 227 28.18 10.66 -9.09
CA THR A 227 28.05 11.05 -10.49
C THR A 227 28.46 9.92 -11.43
N ALA A 228 29.53 9.18 -11.10
CA ALA A 228 29.91 8.00 -11.87
C ALA A 228 28.79 6.94 -11.91
N VAL A 229 28.12 6.68 -10.77
CA VAL A 229 26.96 5.77 -10.73
C VAL A 229 25.81 6.30 -11.59
N ALA A 230 25.50 7.60 -11.48
CA ALA A 230 24.44 8.24 -12.25
C ALA A 230 24.65 8.08 -13.77
N VAL A 231 25.89 8.29 -14.24
CA VAL A 231 26.26 8.16 -15.65
C VAL A 231 26.26 6.70 -16.10
N GLU A 232 26.92 5.80 -15.35
CA GLU A 232 27.06 4.38 -15.72
C GLU A 232 25.71 3.67 -15.81
N HIS A 233 24.79 3.99 -14.90
CA HIS A 233 23.48 3.36 -14.81
C HIS A 233 22.33 4.18 -15.39
N GLN A 234 22.63 5.32 -16.03
CA GLN A 234 21.64 6.22 -16.63
C GLN A 234 20.50 6.55 -15.66
N CYS A 235 20.85 6.90 -14.43
CA CYS A 235 19.91 7.19 -13.36
C CYS A 235 20.12 8.58 -12.76
N MET A 236 19.07 9.14 -12.17
CA MET A 236 19.18 10.37 -11.39
C MET A 236 19.60 10.04 -9.95
N VAL A 237 20.56 10.79 -9.42
CA VAL A 237 20.93 10.71 -8.00
C VAL A 237 20.63 12.06 -7.36
N LEU A 238 19.79 12.04 -6.33
CA LEU A 238 19.36 13.22 -5.58
C LEU A 238 19.81 13.12 -4.12
N LEU A 239 19.98 14.27 -3.48
CA LEU A 239 20.38 14.39 -2.09
C LEU A 239 19.22 14.98 -1.28
N HIS A 240 18.93 14.39 -0.13
CA HIS A 240 17.94 14.90 0.81
C HIS A 240 18.57 15.09 2.19
N ASP A 241 18.72 16.34 2.64
CA ASP A 241 19.41 16.69 3.90
C ASP A 241 18.51 16.69 5.14
N GLY A 242 17.19 16.64 4.93
CA GLY A 242 16.17 16.64 5.97
C GLY A 242 15.07 17.65 5.68
N ASP A 243 15.44 18.70 4.97
CA ASP A 243 14.57 19.81 4.62
C ASP A 243 14.52 20.02 3.11
N GLN A 244 15.66 19.93 2.43
CA GLN A 244 15.78 20.19 1.00
C GLN A 244 16.13 18.92 0.22
N LEU A 245 15.59 18.87 -1.01
CA LEU A 245 15.91 17.88 -2.02
C LEU A 245 16.66 18.59 -3.15
N THR A 246 17.87 18.14 -3.47
CA THR A 246 18.73 18.73 -4.51
C THR A 246 19.32 17.68 -5.43
N THR A 247 19.77 18.12 -6.61
CA THR A 247 20.65 17.34 -7.49
C THR A 247 22.09 17.30 -6.94
N LEU A 248 22.96 16.49 -7.55
CA LEU A 248 24.38 16.37 -7.10
C LEU A 248 25.18 17.68 -7.24
N ASP A 249 24.77 18.58 -8.14
CA ASP A 249 25.32 19.92 -8.35
C ASP A 249 24.65 21.01 -7.48
N GLY A 250 23.65 20.65 -6.66
CA GLY A 250 23.03 21.54 -5.70
C GLY A 250 21.82 22.32 -6.24
N GLU A 251 21.32 21.97 -7.42
CA GLU A 251 20.15 22.59 -8.03
C GLU A 251 18.84 21.95 -7.55
N ALA A 252 17.74 22.66 -7.77
CA ALA A 252 16.40 22.12 -7.52
C ALA A 252 16.07 21.03 -8.55
N PRO A 253 15.60 19.84 -8.12
CA PRO A 253 15.22 18.78 -9.03
C PRO A 253 13.97 19.12 -9.83
N GLN A 254 13.89 18.55 -11.04
CA GLN A 254 12.72 18.65 -11.91
C GLN A 254 11.58 17.75 -11.42
N LEU A 255 10.35 18.10 -11.82
CA LEU A 255 9.18 17.23 -11.61
C LEU A 255 9.36 15.91 -12.37
N LEU A 256 8.95 14.83 -11.71
CA LEU A 256 8.91 13.49 -12.29
C LEU A 256 7.47 13.14 -12.68
N HIS A 257 7.31 12.23 -13.63
CA HIS A 257 5.99 11.83 -14.11
C HIS A 257 5.76 10.33 -14.06
N TYR A 258 4.49 9.95 -13.99
CA TYR A 258 4.04 8.60 -14.30
C TYR A 258 2.73 8.60 -15.07
N GLN A 259 2.52 7.53 -15.84
CA GLN A 259 1.33 7.33 -16.65
C GLN A 259 0.15 6.80 -15.83
N THR A 260 -1.05 7.27 -16.17
CA THR A 260 -2.33 6.83 -15.59
C THR A 260 -3.08 5.85 -16.49
N GLY A 261 -2.61 5.70 -17.73
CA GLY A 261 -3.08 4.74 -18.73
C GLY A 261 -2.80 5.23 -20.15
N PRO A 262 -3.09 4.43 -21.18
CA PRO A 262 -2.90 4.83 -22.57
C PRO A 262 -3.74 6.07 -22.90
N GLU A 263 -3.11 7.08 -23.50
CA GLU A 263 -3.75 8.34 -23.92
C GLU A 263 -4.41 9.15 -22.79
N LEU A 264 -4.15 8.80 -21.53
CA LEU A 264 -4.64 9.53 -20.37
C LEU A 264 -3.60 10.54 -19.87
N PRO A 265 -4.02 11.64 -19.21
CA PRO A 265 -3.08 12.64 -18.75
C PRO A 265 -2.15 12.09 -17.64
N SER A 266 -0.85 12.38 -17.75
CA SER A 266 0.15 11.93 -16.78
C SER A 266 0.08 12.74 -15.47
N VAL A 267 0.55 12.13 -14.39
CA VAL A 267 0.62 12.77 -13.07
C VAL A 267 2.06 13.18 -12.77
N ALA A 268 2.23 14.43 -12.34
CA ALA A 268 3.51 14.92 -11.83
C ALA A 268 3.67 14.63 -10.33
N PHE A 269 4.89 14.33 -9.90
CA PHE A 269 5.24 14.10 -8.49
C PHE A 269 6.70 14.50 -8.21
N MET A 270 7.05 14.59 -6.93
CA MET A 270 8.45 14.62 -6.47
C MET A 270 8.75 13.47 -5.52
N PRO A 271 10.03 13.11 -5.34
CA PRO A 271 10.43 12.24 -4.25
C PRO A 271 9.90 12.71 -2.90
N GLY A 272 9.25 11.81 -2.18
CA GLY A 272 8.52 12.11 -0.94
C GLY A 272 7.02 11.91 -1.10
N ASP A 273 6.47 12.23 -2.27
CA ASP A 273 5.05 12.11 -2.57
C ASP A 273 4.59 10.67 -2.58
N PHE A 274 3.29 10.46 -2.33
CA PHE A 274 2.67 9.17 -2.56
C PHE A 274 2.31 8.99 -4.05
N PHE A 275 2.61 7.81 -4.57
CA PHE A 275 2.14 7.30 -5.86
C PHE A 275 2.16 5.77 -5.82
N GLN A 276 1.34 5.13 -6.65
CA GLN A 276 1.12 3.69 -6.56
C GLN A 276 2.38 2.89 -6.86
N VAL A 277 2.61 1.81 -6.11
CA VAL A 277 3.86 1.04 -6.17
C VAL A 277 3.97 0.12 -7.39
N ASN A 278 2.84 -0.25 -7.99
CA ASN A 278 2.73 -1.18 -9.10
C ASN A 278 2.02 -0.44 -10.24
N ASP A 279 2.79 -0.03 -11.24
CA ASP A 279 2.27 0.83 -12.31
C ASP A 279 1.21 0.12 -13.16
N SER A 280 1.48 -1.13 -13.55
CA SER A 280 0.54 -1.91 -14.37
C SER A 280 -0.79 -2.16 -13.66
N VAL A 281 -0.74 -2.48 -12.36
CA VAL A 281 -1.97 -2.64 -11.56
C VAL A 281 -2.67 -1.31 -11.34
N ASN A 282 -1.94 -0.21 -11.16
CA ASN A 282 -2.52 1.13 -11.05
C ASN A 282 -3.30 1.54 -12.30
N GLN A 283 -2.72 1.38 -13.49
CA GLN A 283 -3.41 1.72 -14.74
C GLN A 283 -4.67 0.88 -14.94
N GLN A 284 -4.64 -0.41 -14.60
CA GLN A 284 -5.84 -1.26 -14.63
C GLN A 284 -6.88 -0.84 -13.57
N MET A 285 -6.45 -0.43 -12.38
CA MET A 285 -7.31 0.10 -11.32
C MET A 285 -8.02 1.38 -11.78
N ILE A 286 -7.30 2.30 -12.43
CA ILE A 286 -7.86 3.52 -13.02
C ILE A 286 -8.87 3.19 -14.12
N ALA A 287 -8.53 2.28 -15.04
CA ALA A 287 -9.45 1.83 -16.08
C ALA A 287 -10.73 1.22 -15.50
N GLN A 288 -10.60 0.41 -14.43
CA GLN A 288 -11.75 -0.19 -13.76
C GLN A 288 -12.57 0.87 -13.00
N ALA A 289 -11.94 1.88 -12.41
CA ALA A 289 -12.61 3.00 -11.77
C ALA A 289 -13.48 3.78 -12.77
N ILE A 290 -12.96 4.06 -13.96
CA ILE A 290 -13.70 4.67 -15.07
C ILE A 290 -14.88 3.78 -15.48
N ASP A 291 -14.66 2.48 -15.68
CA ASP A 291 -15.72 1.53 -16.06
C ASP A 291 -16.83 1.40 -15.00
N TRP A 292 -16.50 1.51 -13.71
CA TRP A 292 -17.48 1.38 -12.63
C TRP A 292 -18.23 2.67 -12.34
N LEU A 293 -17.54 3.80 -12.38
CA LEU A 293 -18.18 5.10 -12.19
C LEU A 293 -19.01 5.51 -13.39
N GLN A 294 -18.59 5.13 -14.60
CA GLN A 294 -19.20 5.55 -15.88
C GLN A 294 -19.50 7.06 -15.91
N PRO A 295 -18.49 7.92 -15.66
CA PRO A 295 -18.68 9.36 -15.68
C PRO A 295 -19.22 9.81 -17.05
N LYS A 296 -20.04 10.86 -17.03
CA LYS A 296 -20.58 11.47 -18.25
C LYS A 296 -20.12 12.91 -18.37
N VAL A 297 -20.07 13.41 -19.60
CA VAL A 297 -19.61 14.77 -19.93
C VAL A 297 -20.45 15.89 -19.31
N ASP A 298 -21.65 15.59 -18.79
CA ASP A 298 -22.54 16.50 -18.08
C ASP A 298 -22.55 16.29 -16.55
N GLU A 299 -21.74 15.37 -16.02
CA GLU A 299 -21.69 15.01 -14.61
C GLU A 299 -20.53 15.68 -13.87
N VAL A 300 -20.77 16.04 -12.61
CA VAL A 300 -19.78 16.61 -11.70
C VAL A 300 -19.29 15.54 -10.72
N GLY A 301 -17.97 15.47 -10.55
CA GLY A 301 -17.32 14.48 -9.72
C GLY A 301 -16.45 15.05 -8.61
N LEU A 302 -16.25 14.25 -7.56
CA LEU A 302 -15.39 14.56 -6.44
C LEU A 302 -14.43 13.39 -6.18
N ASP A 303 -13.13 13.64 -6.23
CA ASP A 303 -12.05 12.70 -5.91
C ASP A 303 -11.43 13.10 -4.56
N LEU A 304 -11.71 12.34 -3.52
CA LEU A 304 -11.26 12.62 -2.16
C LEU A 304 -10.07 11.73 -1.81
N PHE A 305 -9.09 12.34 -1.12
CA PHE A 305 -7.75 11.77 -0.92
C PHE A 305 -7.00 11.60 -2.26
N CYS A 306 -7.15 12.58 -3.16
CA CYS A 306 -6.76 12.43 -4.57
C CYS A 306 -5.24 12.34 -4.80
N GLY A 307 -4.41 12.66 -3.79
CA GLY A 307 -2.97 12.72 -3.93
C GLY A 307 -2.55 13.69 -5.04
N GLY A 308 -1.70 13.21 -5.94
CA GLY A 308 -1.26 13.96 -7.13
C GLY A 308 -2.29 14.00 -8.27
N GLY A 309 -3.50 13.45 -8.08
CA GLY A 309 -4.54 13.37 -9.11
C GLY A 309 -4.56 12.05 -9.90
N ASN A 310 -4.20 10.93 -9.26
CA ASN A 310 -4.11 9.61 -9.89
C ASN A 310 -5.40 9.19 -10.62
N PHE A 311 -6.57 9.47 -10.01
CA PHE A 311 -7.87 9.27 -10.63
C PHE A 311 -8.46 10.57 -11.19
N SER A 312 -8.21 11.70 -10.52
CA SER A 312 -8.73 13.02 -10.91
C SER A 312 -8.51 13.35 -12.38
N PHE A 313 -7.28 13.18 -12.89
CA PHE A 313 -6.95 13.51 -14.28
C PHE A 313 -7.67 12.62 -15.30
N PRO A 314 -7.60 11.27 -15.20
CA PRO A 314 -8.40 10.38 -16.05
C PRO A 314 -9.91 10.66 -16.03
N LEU A 315 -10.49 10.90 -14.85
CA LEU A 315 -11.92 11.12 -14.70
C LEU A 315 -12.35 12.49 -15.25
N ALA A 316 -11.48 13.50 -15.18
CA ALA A 316 -11.74 14.82 -15.75
C ALA A 316 -11.90 14.76 -17.27
N SER A 317 -11.17 13.89 -17.97
CA SER A 317 -11.33 13.70 -19.43
C SER A 317 -12.72 13.18 -19.84
N LEU A 318 -13.54 12.71 -18.89
CA LEU A 318 -14.83 12.07 -19.13
C LEU A 318 -16.00 12.74 -18.38
N SER A 319 -15.74 13.86 -17.69
CA SER A 319 -16.70 14.53 -16.80
C SER A 319 -16.88 16.00 -17.15
N LEU A 320 -17.98 16.61 -16.73
CA LEU A 320 -18.18 18.06 -16.85
C LEU A 320 -17.11 18.80 -16.02
N GLN A 321 -16.96 18.37 -14.77
CA GLN A 321 -16.00 18.94 -13.83
C GLN A 321 -15.60 17.90 -12.79
N VAL A 322 -14.32 17.92 -12.39
CA VAL A 322 -13.81 17.11 -11.28
C VAL A 322 -13.18 18.02 -10.24
N THR A 323 -13.51 17.78 -8.97
CA THR A 323 -12.81 18.38 -7.84
C THR A 323 -11.97 17.32 -7.14
N GLY A 324 -10.66 17.52 -7.08
CA GLY A 324 -9.74 16.72 -6.27
C GLY A 324 -9.48 17.38 -4.91
N VAL A 325 -9.52 16.62 -3.83
CA VAL A 325 -9.20 17.11 -2.48
C VAL A 325 -8.13 16.26 -1.83
N GLU A 326 -7.05 16.90 -1.39
CA GLU A 326 -5.87 16.27 -0.80
C GLU A 326 -5.57 16.92 0.57
N GLY A 327 -5.02 16.17 1.54
CA GLY A 327 -4.65 16.73 2.85
C GLY A 327 -3.28 17.41 2.87
N ILE A 328 -2.41 17.09 1.91
CA ILE A 328 -1.04 17.59 1.81
C ILE A 328 -0.98 18.74 0.78
N GLU A 329 -0.84 19.97 1.25
CA GLU A 329 -0.82 21.19 0.42
C GLU A 329 0.19 21.12 -0.73
N SER A 330 1.40 20.59 -0.49
CA SER A 330 2.43 20.48 -1.53
C SER A 330 2.04 19.53 -2.66
N MET A 331 1.24 18.49 -2.40
CA MET A 331 0.70 17.59 -3.42
C MET A 331 -0.45 18.27 -4.19
N ALA A 332 -1.37 18.94 -3.49
CA ALA A 332 -2.44 19.71 -4.13
C ALA A 332 -1.88 20.82 -5.04
N LEU A 333 -0.84 21.54 -4.61
CA LEU A 333 -0.15 22.56 -5.41
C LEU A 333 0.42 21.99 -6.71
N ARG A 334 1.07 20.83 -6.65
CA ARG A 334 1.62 20.16 -7.85
C ARG A 334 0.52 19.68 -8.78
N ALA A 335 -0.57 19.14 -8.25
CA ALA A 335 -1.72 18.76 -9.05
C ALA A 335 -2.31 19.97 -9.80
N ARG A 336 -2.41 21.15 -9.16
CA ARG A 336 -2.80 22.41 -9.84
C ARG A 336 -1.82 22.82 -10.93
N GLN A 337 -0.52 22.75 -10.65
CA GLN A 337 0.53 23.06 -11.64
C GLN A 337 0.46 22.11 -12.85
N GLN A 338 0.23 20.83 -12.60
CA GLN A 338 0.10 19.81 -13.64
C GLN A 338 -1.16 20.02 -14.48
N ALA A 339 -2.31 20.30 -13.86
CA ALA A 339 -3.54 20.64 -14.58
C ALA A 339 -3.33 21.82 -15.54
N LYS A 340 -2.64 22.87 -15.07
CA LYS A 340 -2.28 24.02 -15.90
C LYS A 340 -1.31 23.65 -17.03
N ALA A 341 -0.29 22.83 -16.74
CA ALA A 341 0.70 22.41 -17.73
C ALA A 341 0.09 21.55 -18.85
N LEU A 342 -0.88 20.70 -18.51
CA LEU A 342 -1.60 19.86 -19.45
C LEU A 342 -2.79 20.55 -20.14
N GLY A 343 -3.16 21.77 -19.71
CA GLY A 343 -4.32 22.48 -20.24
C GLY A 343 -5.67 21.85 -19.84
N VAL A 344 -5.72 21.06 -18.76
CA VAL A 344 -6.94 20.41 -18.27
C VAL A 344 -7.72 21.41 -17.41
N GLY A 345 -8.62 22.17 -18.04
CA GLY A 345 -9.34 23.27 -17.40
C GLY A 345 -10.55 22.87 -16.55
N ASN A 346 -11.00 21.62 -16.62
CA ASN A 346 -12.18 21.13 -15.91
C ASN A 346 -11.86 20.30 -14.65
N VAL A 347 -10.62 20.39 -14.14
CA VAL A 347 -10.22 19.81 -12.86
C VAL A 347 -9.70 20.88 -11.91
N ASN A 348 -10.23 20.90 -10.68
CA ASN A 348 -9.79 21.80 -9.61
C ASN A 348 -9.25 21.00 -8.44
N PHE A 349 -8.21 21.50 -7.77
CA PHE A 349 -7.60 20.82 -6.62
C PHE A 349 -7.59 21.70 -5.38
N PHE A 350 -8.06 21.15 -4.27
CA PHE A 350 -8.09 21.80 -2.95
C PHE A 350 -7.26 21.02 -1.94
N SER A 351 -6.87 21.73 -0.88
CA SER A 351 -6.16 21.17 0.26
C SER A 351 -7.02 21.27 1.52
N THR A 352 -7.37 20.14 2.12
CA THR A 352 -8.27 20.09 3.27
C THR A 352 -8.05 18.80 4.06
N ASP A 353 -8.08 18.88 5.39
CA ASP A 353 -8.10 17.69 6.24
C ASP A 353 -9.47 17.00 6.16
N LEU A 354 -9.54 15.94 5.36
CA LEU A 354 -10.76 15.16 5.12
C LEU A 354 -11.22 14.28 6.30
N ASN A 355 -10.37 14.16 7.34
CA ASN A 355 -10.70 13.46 8.59
C ASN A 355 -11.03 14.41 9.75
N GLY A 356 -10.89 15.72 9.54
CA GLY A 356 -11.16 16.76 10.52
C GLY A 356 -12.63 17.19 10.54
N GLU A 357 -12.84 18.49 10.73
CA GLU A 357 -14.17 19.10 10.71
C GLU A 357 -14.77 19.07 9.30
N ILE A 358 -16.10 19.19 9.22
CA ILE A 358 -16.81 19.28 7.94
C ILE A 358 -16.27 20.50 7.18
N PRO A 359 -15.77 20.34 5.94
CA PRO A 359 -15.23 21.45 5.18
C PRO A 359 -16.30 22.52 4.92
N THR A 360 -15.93 23.80 5.02
CA THR A 360 -16.83 24.93 4.73
C THR A 360 -16.80 25.36 3.27
N ALA A 361 -16.01 24.68 2.43
CA ALA A 361 -15.89 25.00 1.02
C ALA A 361 -17.14 24.59 0.24
N ASP A 362 -17.48 25.34 -0.81
CA ASP A 362 -18.69 25.13 -1.60
C ASP A 362 -18.81 23.68 -2.13
N TRP A 363 -17.69 23.08 -2.56
CA TRP A 363 -17.65 21.71 -3.06
C TRP A 363 -18.07 20.65 -2.04
N ALA A 364 -18.05 20.95 -0.74
CA ALA A 364 -18.41 20.00 0.33
C ALA A 364 -19.91 20.01 0.68
N SER A 365 -20.67 20.96 0.11
CA SER A 365 -22.10 21.16 0.43
C SER A 365 -23.01 21.13 -0.81
N GLN A 366 -22.44 20.92 -1.99
CA GLN A 366 -23.18 20.83 -3.24
C GLN A 366 -23.36 19.37 -3.67
N PRO A 367 -24.52 19.00 -4.23
CA PRO A 367 -24.71 17.68 -4.80
C PRO A 367 -23.71 17.40 -5.93
N VAL A 368 -23.19 16.19 -5.98
CA VAL A 368 -22.33 15.68 -7.07
C VAL A 368 -22.91 14.39 -7.63
N ASP A 369 -22.51 13.99 -8.82
CA ASP A 369 -23.01 12.76 -9.45
C ASP A 369 -22.27 11.53 -8.94
N TRP A 370 -20.97 11.67 -8.69
CA TRP A 370 -20.13 10.60 -8.18
C TRP A 370 -19.05 11.09 -7.22
N VAL A 371 -18.67 10.21 -6.29
CA VAL A 371 -17.54 10.40 -5.38
C VAL A 371 -16.58 9.22 -5.51
N LEU A 372 -15.28 9.50 -5.57
CA LEU A 372 -14.20 8.53 -5.42
C LEU A 372 -13.49 8.78 -4.08
N LEU A 373 -13.21 7.70 -3.34
CA LEU A 373 -12.45 7.72 -2.09
C LEU A 373 -11.25 6.77 -2.22
N ASP A 374 -10.02 7.25 -1.97
CA ASP A 374 -8.82 6.40 -1.80
C ASP A 374 -8.08 6.74 -0.48
N PRO A 375 -8.70 6.52 0.68
CA PRO A 375 -8.11 6.90 1.96
C PRO A 375 -6.93 6.01 2.37
N ALA A 376 -6.13 6.53 3.29
CA ALA A 376 -5.15 5.74 4.01
C ALA A 376 -5.81 4.61 4.85
N ARG A 377 -4.97 3.78 5.50
CA ARG A 377 -5.42 2.63 6.31
C ARG A 377 -6.48 2.93 7.38
N ALA A 378 -6.58 4.18 7.84
CA ALA A 378 -7.56 4.61 8.83
C ALA A 378 -9.01 4.58 8.30
N GLY A 379 -9.21 4.55 6.97
CA GLY A 379 -10.52 4.67 6.34
C GLY A 379 -10.96 6.13 6.18
N ALA A 380 -12.24 6.32 5.88
CA ALA A 380 -12.85 7.62 5.53
C ALA A 380 -13.98 8.02 6.51
N ALA A 381 -13.94 7.52 7.75
CA ALA A 381 -15.00 7.73 8.73
C ALA A 381 -15.37 9.21 8.95
N GLY A 382 -14.39 10.13 8.89
CA GLY A 382 -14.65 11.58 8.96
C GLY A 382 -15.40 12.11 7.74
N THR A 383 -14.92 11.76 6.54
CA THR A 383 -15.54 12.10 5.25
C THR A 383 -16.98 11.59 5.14
N LEU A 384 -17.25 10.38 5.63
CA LEU A 384 -18.59 9.80 5.55
C LEU A 384 -19.64 10.56 6.36
N GLN A 385 -19.25 11.39 7.34
CA GLN A 385 -20.21 12.16 8.14
C GLN A 385 -20.98 13.20 7.32
N TRP A 386 -20.38 13.71 6.25
CA TRP A 386 -20.98 14.74 5.38
C TRP A 386 -21.26 14.24 3.95
N MET A 387 -21.02 12.96 3.66
CA MET A 387 -21.36 12.31 2.39
C MET A 387 -22.85 12.47 2.00
N THR A 388 -23.75 12.57 2.98
CA THR A 388 -25.19 12.75 2.72
C THR A 388 -25.49 14.12 2.09
N ALA A 389 -24.70 15.16 2.39
CA ALA A 389 -24.88 16.49 1.79
C ALA A 389 -24.51 16.49 0.30
N LEU A 390 -23.50 15.69 -0.07
CA LEU A 390 -23.07 15.49 -1.45
C LEU A 390 -24.07 14.65 -2.28
N ALA A 391 -24.83 13.77 -1.62
CA ALA A 391 -25.84 12.89 -2.22
C ALA A 391 -25.44 12.24 -3.58
N PRO A 392 -24.23 11.67 -3.73
CA PRO A 392 -23.80 11.07 -4.99
C PRO A 392 -24.69 9.92 -5.45
N LYS A 393 -24.81 9.75 -6.76
CA LYS A 393 -25.48 8.57 -7.33
C LYS A 393 -24.61 7.32 -7.18
N ARG A 394 -23.28 7.51 -7.23
CA ARG A 394 -22.26 6.44 -7.21
C ARG A 394 -21.10 6.83 -6.31
N ILE A 395 -20.65 5.90 -5.47
CA ILE A 395 -19.45 6.06 -4.65
C ILE A 395 -18.50 4.92 -4.98
N LEU A 396 -17.31 5.25 -5.48
CA LEU A 396 -16.23 4.30 -5.64
C LEU A 396 -15.26 4.42 -4.47
N TYR A 397 -15.05 3.32 -3.75
CA TYR A 397 -14.15 3.28 -2.61
C TYR A 397 -12.97 2.34 -2.93
N VAL A 398 -11.77 2.88 -3.04
CA VAL A 398 -10.49 2.14 -3.09
C VAL A 398 -9.92 2.05 -1.68
N SER A 399 -9.48 0.87 -1.25
CA SER A 399 -9.03 0.66 0.12
C SER A 399 -7.87 -0.31 0.21
N CYS A 400 -6.85 0.07 0.99
CA CYS A 400 -5.74 -0.80 1.39
C CYS A 400 -5.98 -1.56 2.71
N SER A 401 -7.19 -1.46 3.29
CA SER A 401 -7.57 -2.11 4.54
C SER A 401 -8.99 -2.67 4.45
N PRO A 402 -9.15 -4.00 4.28
CA PRO A 402 -10.48 -4.59 4.10
C PRO A 402 -11.37 -4.45 5.35
N LEU A 403 -10.77 -4.28 6.54
CA LEU A 403 -11.51 -4.10 7.78
C LEU A 403 -12.17 -2.72 7.85
N THR A 404 -11.42 -1.66 7.57
CA THR A 404 -11.97 -0.31 7.59
C THR A 404 -12.93 -0.10 6.43
N LEU A 405 -12.66 -0.68 5.25
CA LEU A 405 -13.64 -0.73 4.16
C LEU A 405 -14.96 -1.35 4.62
N ALA A 406 -14.93 -2.49 5.32
CA ALA A 406 -16.15 -3.16 5.78
C ALA A 406 -16.92 -2.34 6.85
N GLN A 407 -16.21 -1.58 7.68
CA GLN A 407 -16.82 -0.67 8.66
C GLN A 407 -17.48 0.53 7.96
N ASP A 408 -16.77 1.16 7.03
CA ASP A 408 -17.24 2.31 6.26
C ASP A 408 -18.39 1.94 5.32
N ALA A 409 -18.34 0.76 4.73
CA ALA A 409 -19.42 0.21 3.91
C ALA A 409 -20.74 0.10 4.69
N LYS A 410 -20.68 -0.22 5.99
CA LYS A 410 -21.86 -0.27 6.86
C LYS A 410 -22.44 1.12 7.11
N VAL A 411 -21.60 2.15 7.21
CA VAL A 411 -22.04 3.55 7.31
C VAL A 411 -22.72 3.97 6.02
N LEU A 412 -22.13 3.68 4.85
CA LEU A 412 -22.74 3.93 3.54
C LEU A 412 -24.09 3.20 3.38
N GLN A 413 -24.17 1.94 3.84
CA GLN A 413 -25.43 1.19 3.85
C GLN A 413 -26.52 1.89 4.67
N ALA A 414 -26.17 2.39 5.85
CA ALA A 414 -27.09 3.15 6.71
C ALA A 414 -27.52 4.50 6.08
N GLN A 415 -26.68 5.07 5.21
CA GLN A 415 -26.97 6.29 4.44
C GLN A 415 -27.76 6.04 3.16
N GLY A 416 -28.19 4.80 2.90
CA GLY A 416 -29.04 4.47 1.76
C GLY A 416 -28.29 4.09 0.49
N TYR A 417 -27.04 3.62 0.61
CA TYR A 417 -26.30 3.04 -0.49
C TYR A 417 -26.28 1.52 -0.43
N SER A 418 -26.18 0.86 -1.58
CA SER A 418 -25.98 -0.60 -1.66
C SER A 418 -24.65 -0.92 -2.35
N LEU A 419 -23.94 -1.92 -1.84
CA LEU A 419 -22.75 -2.46 -2.49
C LEU A 419 -23.16 -3.14 -3.80
N SER A 420 -22.70 -2.59 -4.92
CA SER A 420 -22.99 -3.06 -6.27
C SER A 420 -21.91 -4.02 -6.80
N LYS A 421 -20.63 -3.69 -6.59
CA LYS A 421 -19.48 -4.49 -7.04
C LYS A 421 -18.37 -4.47 -6.00
N LEU A 422 -17.62 -5.56 -5.87
CA LEU A 422 -16.42 -5.67 -5.04
C LEU A 422 -15.31 -6.37 -5.83
N GLY A 423 -14.12 -5.76 -5.88
CA GLY A 423 -12.95 -6.30 -6.59
C GLY A 423 -11.73 -6.35 -5.69
N LEU A 424 -10.95 -7.42 -5.82
CA LEU A 424 -9.60 -7.52 -5.25
C LEU A 424 -8.59 -6.85 -6.19
N ILE A 425 -7.65 -6.11 -5.61
CA ILE A 425 -6.51 -5.52 -6.31
C ILE A 425 -5.24 -6.15 -5.77
N ASP A 426 -4.50 -6.89 -6.62
CA ASP A 426 -3.22 -7.50 -6.25
C ASP A 426 -2.06 -6.52 -6.47
N MET A 427 -2.11 -5.37 -5.77
CA MET A 427 -1.12 -4.29 -5.86
C MET A 427 0.25 -4.69 -5.30
N PHE A 428 0.25 -5.57 -4.29
CA PHE A 428 1.46 -6.08 -3.63
C PHE A 428 1.50 -7.62 -3.60
N PRO A 429 1.77 -8.27 -4.75
CA PRO A 429 2.02 -9.70 -4.80
C PRO A 429 3.10 -10.11 -3.80
N HIS A 430 2.98 -11.33 -3.26
CA HIS A 430 3.87 -11.93 -2.25
C HIS A 430 3.86 -11.29 -0.86
N THR A 431 2.98 -10.30 -0.63
CA THR A 431 2.79 -9.70 0.68
C THR A 431 1.42 -10.03 1.27
N GLY A 432 1.29 -9.85 2.58
CA GLY A 432 0.01 -9.93 3.28
C GLY A 432 -0.95 -8.77 3.00
N HIS A 433 -0.52 -7.73 2.26
CA HIS A 433 -1.39 -6.61 1.90
C HIS A 433 -2.54 -7.06 1.03
N LEU A 434 -3.72 -6.53 1.33
CA LEU A 434 -4.96 -6.78 0.63
C LEU A 434 -5.56 -5.43 0.26
N GLU A 435 -5.55 -5.12 -1.03
CA GLU A 435 -6.22 -3.94 -1.57
C GLU A 435 -7.50 -4.33 -2.28
N SER A 436 -8.47 -3.44 -2.28
CA SER A 436 -9.80 -3.70 -2.82
C SER A 436 -10.45 -2.44 -3.33
N MET A 437 -11.41 -2.61 -4.23
CA MET A 437 -12.27 -1.55 -4.73
C MET A 437 -13.72 -1.97 -4.61
N ALA A 438 -14.58 -1.05 -4.17
CA ALA A 438 -15.99 -1.29 -3.97
C ALA A 438 -16.82 -0.17 -4.61
N LEU A 439 -17.80 -0.55 -5.44
CA LEU A 439 -18.77 0.39 -5.99
C LEU A 439 -20.04 0.34 -5.15
N PHE A 440 -20.47 1.49 -4.66
CA PHE A 440 -21.76 1.68 -4.00
C PHE A 440 -22.66 2.54 -4.88
N VAL A 441 -23.95 2.19 -4.92
CA VAL A 441 -24.97 2.94 -5.67
C VAL A 441 -26.07 3.38 -4.73
N ALA A 442 -26.58 4.60 -4.93
CA ALA A 442 -27.70 5.09 -4.15
C ALA A 442 -28.94 4.20 -4.38
N ASN A 443 -29.63 3.84 -3.30
CA ASN A 443 -30.89 3.11 -3.40
C ASN A 443 -31.93 4.01 -4.07
N VAL A 444 -32.64 3.48 -5.07
CA VAL A 444 -33.79 4.17 -5.64
C VAL A 444 -34.83 4.31 -4.52
N LYS A 445 -35.10 5.53 -4.07
CA LYS A 445 -36.24 5.80 -3.18
C LYS A 445 -37.49 5.41 -3.96
N LYS A 446 -38.16 4.35 -3.53
CA LYS A 446 -39.48 3.96 -4.04
C LYS A 446 -40.53 5.00 -3.68
#